data_AF-A0A0L0EY28-F1
#
_entry.id   AF-A0A0L0EY28-F1
#
_cell.length_a   1.000
_cell.length_b   1.000
_cell.length_c   1.000
_cell.angle_alpha   90.00
_cell.angle_beta   90.00
_cell.angle_gamma   90.00
#
_symmetry.space_group_name_H-M   'P 1'
#
loop_
_entity.id
_entity.type
_entity.pdbx_description
1 polymer ?
#
loop_
_entity_poly.entity_id
_entity_poly.type
_entity_poly.pdbx_seq_one_letter_code
_entity_poly.pdbx_strand_id
1 'polypeptide(L)'
;AHSKYGMDDFDDDLRGVLRRAGCQGEKLCFILDEGNVLDSGFLERINTLLANGEVPGLFDGDDYTVLMTQCKEAAQASGKLIDSNEELYRWFCNEVRRRVLRSGDWVFFYLCLFI
;
A
#
# COMPACT_ATOMS: atom_id res chain seq x y z
N ALA A 1 10.37 19.70 17.09
CA ALA A 1 9.90 18.52 17.86
C ALA A 1 8.72 17.92 17.11
N HIS A 2 8.95 16.93 16.25
CA HIS A 2 7.86 16.16 15.62
C HIS A 2 7.67 14.88 16.44
N SER A 3 7.29 15.06 17.71
CA SER A 3 7.25 13.96 18.66
C SER A 3 5.88 13.32 18.64
N LYS A 4 5.86 12.08 18.09
CA LYS A 4 4.75 11.13 17.95
C LYS A 4 4.00 11.20 16.61
N TYR A 5 4.70 10.90 15.52
CA TYR A 5 4.04 10.21 14.41
C TYR A 5 3.77 8.78 14.89
N GLY A 6 2.51 8.43 15.08
CA GLY A 6 2.08 7.14 15.60
C GLY A 6 1.81 6.11 14.51
N MET A 7 1.37 4.91 14.91
CA MET A 7 0.88 3.90 13.95
C MET A 7 -0.38 4.36 13.24
N ASP A 8 -1.28 5.07 13.93
CA ASP A 8 -2.51 5.57 13.34
C ASP A 8 -2.26 6.60 12.22
N ASP A 9 -1.31 7.53 12.43
CA ASP A 9 -0.91 8.51 11.41
C ASP A 9 -0.31 7.81 10.17
N PHE A 10 0.49 6.76 10.40
CA PHE A 10 1.06 5.96 9.33
C PHE A 10 0.05 5.15 8.56
N ASP A 11 -0.92 4.55 9.25
CA ASP A 11 -2.01 3.83 8.62
C ASP A 11 -2.84 4.78 7.74
N ASP A 12 -3.08 6.01 8.18
CA ASP A 12 -3.79 7.01 7.36
C ASP A 12 -2.98 7.42 6.12
N ASP A 13 -1.69 7.69 6.28
CA ASP A 13 -0.80 7.97 5.15
C ASP A 13 -0.73 6.80 4.17
N LEU A 14 -0.64 5.56 4.67
CA LEU A 14 -0.67 4.36 3.84
C LEU A 14 -1.97 4.24 3.05
N ARG A 15 -3.13 4.49 3.67
CA ARG A 15 -4.42 4.50 2.94
C ARG A 15 -4.41 5.51 1.81
N GLY A 16 -3.94 6.73 2.08
CA GLY A 16 -3.84 7.80 1.08
C GLY A 16 -2.92 7.41 -0.09
N VAL A 17 -1.73 6.89 0.21
CA VAL A 17 -0.76 6.42 -0.78
C VAL A 17 -1.35 5.27 -1.60
N LEU A 18 -1.97 4.28 -0.96
CA LEU A 18 -2.57 3.13 -1.63
C LEU A 18 -3.69 3.53 -2.59
N ARG A 19 -4.57 4.44 -2.18
CA ARG A 19 -5.61 5.00 -3.06
C ARG A 19 -5.01 5.70 -4.28
N ARG A 20 -3.95 6.48 -4.11
CA ARG A 20 -3.25 7.16 -5.22
C ARG A 20 -2.55 6.17 -6.16
N ALA A 21 -1.88 5.16 -5.62
CA ALA A 21 -1.21 4.14 -6.43
C ALA A 21 -2.22 3.29 -7.21
N GLY A 22 -3.20 2.71 -6.52
CA GLY A 22 -4.13 1.77 -7.13
C GLY A 22 -5.24 2.41 -7.96
N CYS A 23 -5.72 3.60 -7.60
CA CYS A 23 -6.83 4.25 -8.33
C CYS A 23 -6.35 5.30 -9.33
N GLN A 24 -5.39 6.15 -8.98
CA GLN A 24 -4.91 7.22 -9.86
C GLN A 24 -3.72 6.79 -10.72
N GLY A 25 -3.10 5.67 -10.38
CA GLY A 25 -1.95 5.16 -11.10
C GLY A 25 -0.67 5.94 -10.86
N GLU A 26 -0.53 6.61 -9.73
CA GLU A 26 0.71 7.31 -9.40
C GLU A 26 1.81 6.33 -8.97
N LYS A 27 3.05 6.59 -9.39
CA LYS A 27 4.22 5.87 -8.88
C LYS A 27 4.58 6.45 -7.53
N LEU A 28 4.66 5.60 -6.52
CA LEU A 28 4.90 6.04 -5.15
C LEU A 28 6.22 5.45 -4.66
N CYS A 29 6.96 6.28 -3.94
CA CYS A 29 8.29 5.99 -3.44
C CYS A 29 8.29 6.28 -1.94
N PHE A 30 8.51 5.25 -1.14
CA PHE A 30 8.70 5.40 0.30
C PHE A 30 10.16 5.70 0.60
N ILE A 31 10.42 6.81 1.27
CA ILE A 31 11.73 7.15 1.82
C ILE A 31 11.62 6.98 3.33
N LEU A 32 12.36 6.02 3.87
CA LEU A 32 12.43 5.76 5.29
C LEU A 32 13.80 6.22 5.79
N ASP A 33 13.79 7.08 6.80
CA ASP A 33 15.00 7.50 7.50
C ASP A 33 15.31 6.55 8.66
N GLU A 34 16.57 6.43 9.05
CA GLU A 34 17.03 5.48 10.08
C GLU A 34 16.28 5.62 11.42
N GLY A 35 15.84 6.85 11.75
CA GLY A 35 15.03 7.11 12.94
C GLY A 35 13.62 6.50 12.92
N ASN A 36 13.04 6.30 11.73
CA ASN A 36 11.70 5.72 11.56
C ASN A 36 11.74 4.19 11.36
N VAL A 37 12.90 3.62 10.99
CA VAL A 37 13.13 2.18 10.81
C VAL A 37 13.15 1.43 12.15
N LEU A 38 13.29 2.13 13.27
CA LEU A 38 13.43 1.54 14.61
C LEU A 38 12.16 0.90 15.16
N ASP A 39 10.98 1.24 14.65
CA ASP A 39 9.73 0.63 15.09
C ASP A 39 9.34 -0.51 14.14
N SER A 40 9.45 -1.73 14.67
CA SER A 40 9.21 -2.98 13.95
C SER A 40 7.82 -3.06 13.32
N GLY A 41 6.82 -2.36 13.87
CA GLY A 41 5.48 -2.34 13.31
C GLY A 41 5.40 -1.63 11.95
N PHE A 42 6.20 -0.58 11.73
CA PHE A 42 6.22 0.12 10.43
C PHE A 42 6.84 -0.76 9.37
N LEU A 43 7.98 -1.40 9.69
CA LEU A 43 8.65 -2.32 8.79
C LEU A 43 7.77 -3.51 8.40
N GLU A 44 7.04 -4.08 9.36
CA GLU A 44 6.16 -5.22 9.10
C GLU A 44 5.01 -4.84 8.14
N ARG A 45 4.39 -3.67 8.34
CA ARG A 45 3.32 -3.15 7.47
C ARG A 45 3.84 -2.87 6.06
N ILE A 46 5.01 -2.23 5.94
CA ILE A 46 5.65 -1.95 4.65
C ILE A 46 6.04 -3.25 3.95
N ASN A 47 6.58 -4.21 4.68
CA ASN A 47 6.95 -5.50 4.10
C ASN A 47 5.71 -6.25 3.62
N THR A 48 4.63 -6.25 4.40
CA THR A 48 3.35 -6.83 4.00
C THR A 48 2.78 -6.14 2.77
N LEU A 49 2.86 -4.81 2.72
CA LEU A 49 2.44 -4.03 1.56
C LEU A 49 3.24 -4.38 0.30
N LEU A 50 4.56 -4.52 0.42
CA LEU A 50 5.43 -4.85 -0.70
C LEU A 50 5.28 -6.32 -1.14
N ALA A 51 4.98 -7.22 -0.21
CA ALA A 51 4.74 -8.62 -0.48
C ALA A 51 3.37 -8.85 -1.12
N ASN A 52 2.31 -8.37 -0.48
CA ASN A 52 0.92 -8.69 -0.82
C ASN A 52 0.22 -7.60 -1.65
N GLY A 53 0.76 -6.38 -1.68
CA GLY A 53 0.10 -5.23 -2.31
C GLY A 53 -0.99 -4.59 -1.44
N GLU A 54 -1.10 -5.02 -0.18
CA GLU A 54 -2.08 -4.54 0.80
C GLU A 54 -1.56 -4.75 2.22
N VAL A 55 -2.19 -4.08 3.20
CA VAL A 55 -1.95 -4.30 4.62
C VAL A 55 -3.26 -4.76 5.27
N PRO A 56 -3.30 -5.94 5.92
CA PRO A 56 -4.50 -6.44 6.54
C PRO A 56 -4.94 -5.54 7.70
N GLY A 57 -6.23 -5.25 7.78
CA GLY A 57 -6.80 -4.35 8.79
C GLY A 57 -6.62 -2.85 8.49
N LEU A 58 -6.01 -2.49 7.35
CA LEU A 58 -5.83 -1.09 6.97
C LEU A 58 -7.10 -0.47 6.41
N PHE A 59 -7.85 -1.23 5.61
CA PHE A 59 -9.15 -0.84 5.06
C PHE A 59 -10.25 -1.68 5.72
N ASP A 60 -11.07 -1.08 6.56
CA ASP A 60 -12.25 -1.70 7.13
C ASP A 60 -13.51 -0.86 6.88
N GLY A 61 -14.68 -1.44 7.16
CA GLY A 61 -15.97 -0.74 7.18
C GLY A 61 -16.22 0.18 5.99
N ASP A 62 -16.31 1.48 6.29
CA ASP A 62 -16.62 2.52 5.31
C ASP A 62 -15.44 2.77 4.34
N ASP A 63 -14.19 2.68 4.82
CA ASP A 63 -13.01 2.91 4.01
C ASP A 63 -12.81 1.87 2.93
N TYR A 64 -13.14 0.61 3.24
CA TYR A 64 -13.16 -0.47 2.26
C TYR A 64 -14.22 -0.22 1.17
N THR A 65 -15.42 0.22 1.56
CA THR A 65 -16.49 0.52 0.62
C THR A 65 -16.12 1.66 -0.34
N VAL A 66 -15.50 2.72 0.20
CA VAL A 66 -14.98 3.84 -0.60
C VAL A 66 -13.87 3.36 -1.54
N LEU A 67 -12.95 2.53 -1.06
CA LEU A 67 -11.87 1.97 -1.88
C LEU A 67 -12.44 1.14 -3.04
N MET A 68 -13.39 0.24 -2.79
CA MET A 68 -14.03 -0.56 -3.84
C MET A 68 -14.70 0.29 -4.90
N THR A 69 -15.35 1.38 -4.51
CA THR A 69 -15.96 2.31 -5.47
C THR A 69 -14.90 2.97 -6.36
N GLN A 70 -13.83 3.50 -5.76
CA GLN A 70 -12.73 4.14 -6.50
C GLN A 70 -11.96 3.17 -7.40
N CYS A 71 -11.69 1.96 -6.90
CA CYS A 71 -11.04 0.90 -7.68
C CYS A 71 -11.89 0.53 -8.90
N LYS A 72 -13.22 0.46 -8.74
CA LYS A 72 -14.13 0.10 -9.83
C LYS A 72 -14.09 1.15 -10.92
N GLU A 73 -14.13 2.43 -10.55
CA GLU A 73 -13.97 3.55 -11.48
C GLU A 73 -12.62 3.51 -12.20
N ALA A 74 -11.53 3.25 -11.47
CA ALA A 74 -10.18 3.15 -12.02
C ALA A 74 -10.01 1.95 -12.98
N ALA A 75 -10.57 0.80 -12.62
CA ALA A 75 -10.57 -0.40 -13.46
C ALA A 75 -11.36 -0.15 -14.75
N GLN A 76 -12.55 0.46 -14.66
CA GLN A 76 -13.36 0.85 -15.81
C GLN A 76 -12.64 1.86 -16.70
N ALA A 77 -11.98 2.88 -16.11
CA ALA A 77 -11.17 3.85 -16.85
C ALA A 77 -9.99 3.19 -17.58
N SER A 78 -9.45 2.10 -17.01
CA SER A 78 -8.40 1.28 -17.62
C SER A 78 -8.93 0.26 -18.63
N GLY A 79 -10.24 0.24 -18.91
CA GLY A 79 -10.89 -0.69 -19.83
C GLY A 79 -11.13 -2.10 -19.27
N LYS A 80 -10.99 -2.30 -17.95
CA LYS A 80 -11.29 -3.56 -17.27
C LYS A 80 -12.65 -3.49 -16.57
N LEU A 81 -13.58 -4.32 -17.02
CA LEU A 81 -14.85 -4.54 -16.34
C LEU A 81 -14.67 -5.67 -15.33
N ILE A 82 -14.68 -5.33 -14.05
CA ILE A 82 -14.62 -6.30 -12.96
C ILE A 82 -15.92 -6.17 -12.16
N ASP A 83 -16.69 -7.27 -12.13
CA ASP A 83 -18.00 -7.31 -11.47
C ASP A 83 -17.92 -7.84 -10.03
N SER A 84 -16.86 -8.57 -9.70
CA SER A 84 -16.64 -9.15 -8.37
C SER A 84 -15.74 -8.27 -7.52
N ASN A 85 -16.18 -7.91 -6.31
CA ASN A 85 -15.37 -7.13 -5.35
C ASN A 85 -14.03 -7.81 -5.03
N GLU A 86 -14.01 -9.15 -4.96
CA GLU A 86 -12.78 -9.92 -4.70
C GLU A 86 -11.76 -9.79 -5.84
N GLU A 87 -12.21 -9.84 -7.09
CA GLU A 87 -11.34 -9.63 -8.25
C GLU A 87 -10.87 -8.18 -8.35
N LEU A 88 -11.73 -7.23 -7.97
CA LEU A 88 -11.41 -5.82 -7.99
C LEU A 88 -10.33 -5.49 -6.96
N TYR A 89 -10.44 -6.07 -5.78
CA TYR A 89 -9.44 -5.94 -4.74
C TYR A 89 -8.11 -6.61 -5.13
N ARG A 90 -8.13 -7.81 -5.73
CA ARG A 90 -6.91 -8.41 -6.30
C ARG A 90 -6.26 -7.52 -7.36
N TRP A 91 -7.07 -6.93 -8.24
CA TRP A 91 -6.58 -6.02 -9.26
C TRP A 91 -5.90 -4.79 -8.63
N PHE A 92 -6.54 -4.22 -7.61
CA PHE A 92 -5.98 -3.11 -6.84
C PHE A 92 -4.63 -3.47 -6.19
N CYS A 93 -4.54 -4.59 -5.46
CA CYS A 93 -3.29 -5.04 -4.82
C CYS A 93 -2.16 -5.21 -5.86
N ASN A 94 -2.51 -5.73 -7.05
CA ASN A 94 -1.55 -5.88 -8.14
C ASN A 94 -1.06 -4.52 -8.69
N GLU A 95 -1.98 -3.57 -8.90
CA GLU A 95 -1.62 -2.22 -9.35
C GLU A 95 -0.76 -1.48 -8.33
N VAL A 96 -1.07 -1.59 -7.04
CA VAL A 96 -0.26 -1.08 -5.95
C VAL A 96 1.14 -1.68 -5.99
N ARG A 97 1.26 -3.01 -6.02
CA ARG A 97 2.55 -3.70 -6.04
C ARG A 97 3.41 -3.31 -7.25
N ARG A 98 2.77 -3.06 -8.40
CA ARG A 98 3.45 -2.64 -9.64
C ARG A 98 3.97 -1.20 -9.58
N ARG A 99 3.34 -0.33 -8.79
CA ARG A 99 3.60 1.12 -8.78
C ARG A 99 4.37 1.61 -7.56
N VAL A 100 4.34 0.86 -6.47
CA VAL A 100 5.20 1.10 -5.31
C VAL A 100 6.61 0.68 -5.67
N LEU A 101 7.47 1.66 -5.94
CA LEU A 101 8.88 1.47 -6.25
C LEU A 101 9.70 1.62 -4.96
N ARG A 102 10.58 0.65 -4.70
CA ARG A 102 11.60 0.78 -3.65
C ARG A 102 12.66 1.75 -4.16
N SER A 103 12.70 2.97 -3.62
CA SER A 103 13.85 3.84 -3.86
C SER A 103 14.98 3.38 -2.96
N GLY A 104 15.89 2.56 -3.51
CA GLY A 104 17.04 2.02 -2.80
C GLY A 104 16.91 0.51 -2.60
N ASP A 105 17.50 -0.25 -3.52
CA ASP A 105 17.58 -1.72 -3.50
C ASP A 105 18.49 -2.27 -2.39
N TRP A 106 18.10 -2.10 -1.11
CA TRP A 106 18.72 -2.76 0.04
C TRP A 106 17.75 -3.68 0.80
N VAL A 107 16.44 -3.42 0.71
CA VAL A 107 15.40 -4.25 1.36
C VAL A 107 15.30 -5.65 0.72
N PHE A 108 15.69 -5.80 -0.55
CA PHE A 108 15.81 -7.12 -1.18
C PHE A 108 17.00 -7.94 -0.66
N PHE A 109 18.08 -7.29 -0.20
CA PHE A 109 19.25 -8.02 0.32
C PHE A 109 19.01 -8.59 1.72
N TYR A 110 18.23 -7.91 2.56
CA TYR A 110 17.90 -8.40 3.89
C TYR A 110 16.79 -9.48 3.88
N LEU A 111 15.81 -9.39 2.97
CA LEU A 111 14.72 -10.37 2.94
C LEU A 111 15.08 -11.67 2.19
N CYS A 112 16.05 -11.65 1.26
CA CYS A 112 16.60 -12.88 0.66
C CYS A 112 17.57 -13.64 1.57
N LEU A 113 17.94 -13.10 2.74
CA LEU A 113 18.83 -13.79 3.69
C LEU A 113 18.08 -14.49 4.85
N PHE A 114 16.75 -14.40 4.92
CA PHE A 114 15.95 -14.94 6.04
C PHE A 114 14.70 -15.74 5.63
N ILE A 115 14.62 -16.22 4.38
CA ILE A 115 13.74 -17.32 3.96
C ILE A 115 14.58 -18.41 3.30
#